data_AF-A0A7W4DUR3-F1
#
_entry.id   AF-A0A7W4DUR3-F1
#
_cell.length_a   1.000
_cell.length_b   1.000
_cell.length_c   1.000
_cell.angle_alpha   90.00
_cell.angle_beta   90.00
_cell.angle_gamma   90.00
#
_symmetry.space_group_name_H-M   'P 1'
#
loop_
_entity.id
_entity.type
_entity.pdbx_description
1 polymer ?
#
loop_
_entity_poly.entity_id
_entity_poly.type
_entity_poly.pdbx_seq_one_letter_code
_entity_poly.pdbx_strand_id
1 'polypeptide(L)'
;MIRTYKQQATRWAALLVFLLISAHAFIPAAAQEKGKIGELVTFEDGSKGVLIQVERDGQSGWAIALRNAGTFSWASQATETATNALNKILTERSESKRALNDMLPLLRDTAGYAATQAIRAAAGGNRESYPAAFAVDFDHGWYLPTAGQMFIVYSLEPFIKKALEDNGGEVIAGSYWTSTPYNARCAWYLDAQLGIYEDPNGDGYKTKQYFVRAMRHWQASKPASTYTLAFDGNGATEGAMQPQTVNVGE
;
A
#
# COMPACT_ATOMS: atom_id res chain seq x y z
N MET A 1 20.72 5.45 -36.53
CA MET A 1 21.11 4.30 -35.68
C MET A 1 20.66 4.41 -34.22
N ILE A 2 20.66 5.59 -33.58
CA ILE A 2 20.29 5.74 -32.15
C ILE A 2 18.77 5.62 -31.88
N ARG A 3 17.91 6.02 -32.84
CA ARG A 3 16.44 5.93 -32.70
C ARG A 3 15.92 4.48 -32.70
N THR A 4 16.58 3.57 -33.41
CA THR A 4 16.19 2.16 -33.50
C THR A 4 16.48 1.37 -32.22
N TYR A 5 17.56 1.72 -31.51
CA TYR A 5 17.91 1.10 -30.22
C TYR A 5 16.94 1.47 -29.09
N LYS A 6 16.43 2.70 -29.05
CA LYS A 6 15.42 3.11 -28.06
C LYS A 6 14.12 2.33 -28.23
N GLN A 7 13.63 2.16 -29.46
CA GLN A 7 12.41 1.38 -29.74
C GLN A 7 12.57 -0.13 -29.47
N GLN A 8 13.75 -0.71 -29.72
CA GLN A 8 14.03 -2.10 -29.35
C GLN A 8 14.09 -2.27 -27.83
N ALA A 9 14.73 -1.36 -27.10
CA ALA A 9 14.78 -1.41 -25.63
C ALA A 9 13.38 -1.29 -25.00
N THR A 10 12.48 -0.47 -25.55
CA THR A 10 11.08 -0.38 -25.07
C THR A 10 10.31 -1.68 -25.33
N ARG A 11 10.56 -2.36 -26.46
CA ARG A 11 9.94 -3.65 -26.78
C ARG A 11 10.44 -4.78 -25.89
N TRP A 12 11.73 -4.80 -25.55
CA TRP A 12 12.30 -5.79 -24.63
C TRP A 12 11.86 -5.55 -23.18
N ALA A 13 11.75 -4.29 -22.74
CA ALA A 13 11.19 -3.95 -21.43
C ALA A 13 9.70 -4.33 -21.32
N ALA A 14 8.89 -4.06 -22.35
CA ALA A 14 7.50 -4.49 -22.39
C ALA A 14 7.34 -6.01 -22.39
N LEU A 15 8.22 -6.75 -23.10
CA LEU A 15 8.22 -8.22 -23.11
C LEU A 15 8.63 -8.81 -21.75
N LEU A 16 9.59 -8.19 -21.06
CA LEU A 16 10.02 -8.58 -19.70
C LEU A 16 8.95 -8.30 -18.65
N VAL A 17 8.23 -7.19 -18.77
CA VAL A 17 7.06 -6.88 -17.92
C VAL A 17 5.93 -7.88 -18.19
N PHE A 18 5.66 -8.23 -19.44
CA PHE A 18 4.67 -9.27 -19.78
C PHE A 18 5.08 -10.67 -19.30
N LEU A 19 6.37 -11.03 -19.40
CA LEU A 19 6.90 -12.32 -18.90
C LEU A 19 6.92 -12.39 -17.37
N LEU A 20 7.20 -11.27 -16.69
CA LEU A 20 7.03 -11.18 -15.24
C LEU A 20 5.56 -11.40 -14.89
N ILE A 21 4.61 -10.68 -15.52
CA ILE A 21 3.16 -10.89 -15.29
C ILE A 21 2.72 -12.33 -15.63
N SER A 22 3.30 -12.96 -16.65
CA SER A 22 2.99 -14.34 -17.05
C SER A 22 3.56 -15.39 -16.07
N ALA A 23 4.67 -15.10 -15.40
CA ALA A 23 5.20 -15.96 -14.33
C ALA A 23 4.42 -15.85 -13.00
N HIS A 24 3.53 -14.85 -12.87
CA HIS A 24 2.55 -14.78 -11.77
C HIS A 24 1.31 -15.67 -12.02
N ALA A 25 1.24 -16.41 -13.14
CA ALA A 25 0.09 -17.25 -13.49
C ALA A 25 0.06 -18.66 -12.85
N PHE A 26 0.95 -18.95 -11.89
CA PHE A 26 0.87 -20.15 -11.06
C PHE A 26 0.93 -19.79 -9.57
N ILE A 27 -0.03 -18.98 -9.15
CA ILE A 27 -0.45 -19.00 -7.76
C ILE A 27 -1.17 -20.35 -7.56
N PRO A 28 -0.72 -21.24 -6.65
CA PRO A 28 -1.46 -22.46 -6.36
C PRO A 28 -2.90 -22.10 -5.98
N ALA A 29 -3.90 -22.83 -6.49
CA ALA A 29 -5.31 -22.50 -6.33
C ALA A 29 -5.74 -22.20 -4.88
N ALA A 30 -5.06 -22.80 -3.90
CA ALA A 30 -5.28 -22.55 -2.47
C ALA A 30 -4.89 -21.13 -1.97
N ALA A 31 -3.95 -20.44 -2.63
CA ALA A 31 -3.60 -19.05 -2.31
C ALA A 31 -4.55 -18.03 -2.99
N GLN A 32 -5.30 -18.45 -4.02
CA GLN A 32 -6.35 -17.64 -4.65
C GLN A 32 -7.67 -17.60 -3.84
N GLU A 33 -7.81 -18.38 -2.77
CA GLU A 33 -9.04 -18.42 -1.96
C GLU A 33 -9.15 -17.29 -0.93
N LYS A 34 -8.06 -16.58 -0.60
CA LYS A 34 -8.03 -15.69 0.58
C LYS A 34 -8.13 -14.19 0.28
N GLY A 35 -7.58 -13.72 -0.84
CA GLY A 35 -7.70 -12.32 -1.25
C GLY A 35 -7.27 -12.09 -2.69
N LYS A 36 -7.97 -11.21 -3.39
CA LYS A 36 -7.68 -10.87 -4.80
C LYS A 36 -7.54 -9.36 -5.00
N ILE A 37 -6.64 -8.95 -5.88
CA ILE A 37 -6.56 -7.54 -6.31
C ILE A 37 -7.91 -7.11 -6.89
N GLY A 38 -8.40 -5.94 -6.48
CA GLY A 38 -9.74 -5.44 -6.82
C GLY A 38 -10.84 -5.89 -5.86
N GLU A 39 -10.54 -6.72 -4.86
CA GLU A 39 -11.54 -7.12 -3.86
C GLU A 39 -11.77 -6.03 -2.80
N LEU A 40 -13.03 -5.82 -2.42
CA LEU A 40 -13.39 -4.98 -1.28
C LEU A 40 -13.09 -5.73 0.02
N VAL A 41 -12.28 -5.14 0.89
CA VAL A 41 -12.03 -5.63 2.24
C VAL A 41 -12.65 -4.69 3.27
N THR A 42 -13.16 -5.28 4.36
CA THR A 42 -13.67 -4.55 5.53
C THR A 42 -12.77 -4.89 6.72
N PHE A 43 -12.27 -3.87 7.40
CA PHE A 43 -11.43 -4.00 8.58
C PHE A 43 -12.27 -4.07 9.85
N GLU A 44 -11.66 -4.45 10.98
CA GLU A 44 -12.33 -4.61 12.28
C GLU A 44 -13.04 -3.35 12.78
N ASP A 45 -12.51 -2.18 12.42
CA ASP A 45 -13.09 -0.86 12.72
C ASP A 45 -14.27 -0.48 11.79
N GLY A 46 -14.67 -1.37 10.88
CA GLY A 46 -15.70 -1.16 9.87
C GLY A 46 -15.25 -0.32 8.67
N SER A 47 -14.02 0.19 8.66
CA SER A 47 -13.46 0.89 7.50
C SER A 47 -13.25 -0.08 6.34
N LYS A 48 -13.27 0.45 5.12
CA LYS A 48 -13.23 -0.35 3.90
C LYS A 48 -12.16 0.14 2.93
N GLY A 49 -11.60 -0.80 2.18
CA GLY A 49 -10.64 -0.50 1.12
C GLY A 49 -10.69 -1.54 0.00
N VAL A 50 -10.04 -1.24 -1.11
CA VAL A 50 -9.87 -2.19 -2.22
C VAL A 50 -8.45 -2.74 -2.18
N LEU A 51 -8.29 -4.06 -2.28
CA LEU A 51 -6.97 -4.70 -2.36
C LEU A 51 -6.25 -4.28 -3.64
N ILE A 52 -5.06 -3.71 -3.48
CA ILE A 52 -4.19 -3.29 -4.58
C ILE A 52 -2.95 -4.17 -4.70
N GLN A 53 -2.63 -4.95 -3.68
CA GLN A 53 -1.54 -5.91 -3.72
C GLN A 53 -1.87 -7.03 -2.75
N VAL A 54 -1.47 -8.24 -3.13
CA VAL A 54 -1.58 -9.44 -2.31
C VAL A 54 -0.21 -10.13 -2.39
N GLU A 55 0.34 -10.49 -1.24
CA GLU A 55 1.58 -11.24 -1.13
C GLU A 55 1.43 -12.64 -1.73
N ARG A 56 2.56 -13.29 -2.02
CA ARG A 56 2.57 -14.59 -2.71
C ARG A 56 1.79 -15.68 -1.98
N ASP A 57 1.70 -15.59 -0.65
CA ASP A 57 0.97 -16.55 0.18
C ASP A 57 -0.55 -16.31 0.19
N GLY A 58 -1.04 -15.22 -0.40
CA GLY A 58 -2.45 -14.84 -0.41
C GLY A 58 -2.98 -14.35 0.94
N GLN A 59 -2.13 -14.20 1.96
CA GLN A 59 -2.56 -13.96 3.33
C GLN A 59 -2.38 -12.52 3.80
N SER A 60 -1.60 -11.72 3.07
CA SER A 60 -1.35 -10.34 3.42
C SER A 60 -1.24 -9.47 2.19
N GLY A 61 -1.29 -8.17 2.37
CA GLY A 61 -1.06 -7.21 1.31
C GLY A 61 -1.48 -5.81 1.69
N TRP A 62 -1.93 -5.03 0.70
CA TRP A 62 -2.32 -3.65 0.91
C TRP A 62 -3.70 -3.36 0.32
N ALA A 63 -4.49 -2.61 1.07
CA ALA A 63 -5.74 -2.01 0.61
C ALA A 63 -5.58 -0.51 0.48
N ILE A 64 -6.15 0.06 -0.57
CA ILE A 64 -6.30 1.51 -0.74
C ILE A 64 -7.70 1.95 -0.26
N ALA A 65 -7.77 3.12 0.37
CA ALA A 65 -9.03 3.68 0.83
C ALA A 65 -9.99 3.94 -0.34
N LEU A 66 -11.30 3.79 -0.09
CA LEU A 66 -12.33 4.05 -1.10
C LEU A 66 -12.41 5.52 -1.51
N ARG A 67 -12.01 6.46 -0.65
CA ARG A 67 -12.11 7.91 -0.93
C ARG A 67 -10.83 8.63 -0.56
N ASN A 68 -10.62 9.77 -1.18
CA ASN A 68 -9.56 10.68 -0.76
C ASN A 68 -9.92 11.30 0.59
N ALA A 69 -8.93 11.52 1.46
CA ALA A 69 -9.14 12.26 2.72
C ALA A 69 -9.40 13.76 2.47
N GLY A 70 -9.04 14.25 1.28
CA GLY A 70 -9.09 15.65 0.89
C GLY A 70 -7.79 16.05 0.17
N THR A 71 -7.64 17.35 -0.07
CA THR A 71 -6.39 17.95 -0.57
C THR A 71 -5.64 18.61 0.58
N PHE A 72 -4.34 18.35 0.65
CA PHE A 72 -3.47 18.82 1.72
C PHE A 72 -2.12 19.24 1.16
N SER A 73 -1.41 20.10 1.90
CA SER A 73 0.02 20.26 1.70
C SER A 73 0.78 19.11 2.35
N TRP A 74 1.90 18.73 1.73
CA TRP A 74 2.81 17.76 2.31
C TRP A 74 3.44 18.31 3.60
N ALA A 75 3.87 19.58 3.55
CA ALA A 75 4.28 20.38 4.70
C ALA A 75 3.86 21.84 4.52
N SER A 76 3.64 22.57 5.63
CA SER A 76 3.27 23.99 5.58
C SER A 76 4.38 24.91 5.08
N GLN A 77 5.62 24.47 5.12
CA GLN A 77 6.79 25.21 4.65
C GLN A 77 7.89 24.26 4.16
N ALA A 78 8.86 24.79 3.40
CA ALA A 78 10.04 24.03 3.03
C ALA A 78 10.88 23.71 4.28
N THR A 79 11.07 22.42 4.57
CA THR A 79 11.80 21.94 5.75
C THR A 79 12.46 20.60 5.50
N GLU A 80 13.67 20.43 6.04
CA GLU A 80 14.40 19.17 6.04
C GLU A 80 14.06 18.27 7.22
N THR A 81 13.29 18.72 8.21
CA THR A 81 13.08 17.95 9.45
C THR A 81 12.51 16.55 9.19
N ALA A 82 11.45 16.43 8.38
CA ALA A 82 10.90 15.14 7.98
C ALA A 82 11.84 14.35 7.03
N THR A 83 12.52 15.04 6.11
CA THR A 83 13.52 14.41 5.21
C THR A 83 14.63 13.74 6.03
N ASN A 84 15.15 14.44 7.04
CA ASN A 84 16.21 13.96 7.92
C ASN A 84 15.72 12.85 8.85
N ALA A 85 14.52 12.98 9.42
CA ALA A 85 13.93 11.95 10.27
C ALA A 85 13.77 10.62 9.53
N LEU A 86 13.30 10.68 8.28
CA LEU A 86 13.16 9.50 7.44
C LEU A 86 14.52 8.91 7.05
N ASN A 87 15.47 9.74 6.60
CA ASN A 87 16.81 9.29 6.26
C ASN A 87 17.55 8.63 7.44
N LYS A 88 17.39 9.16 8.66
CA LYS A 88 17.98 8.58 9.88
C LYS A 88 17.47 7.17 10.15
N ILE A 89 16.15 6.96 10.12
CA ILE A 89 15.53 5.65 10.33
C ILE A 89 16.02 4.62 9.32
N LEU A 90 16.41 5.06 8.12
CA LEU A 90 16.90 4.12 7.12
C LEU A 90 18.34 3.80 7.27
N THR A 91 19.22 4.76 7.53
CA THR A 91 20.60 4.43 7.86
C THR A 91 20.69 3.42 9.02
N GLU A 92 19.69 3.41 9.91
CA GLU A 92 19.57 2.41 10.99
C GLU A 92 18.93 1.07 10.56
N ARG A 93 18.13 1.03 9.48
CA ARG A 93 17.39 -0.17 9.01
C ARG A 93 17.85 -0.73 7.64
N SER A 94 18.73 -0.02 6.94
CA SER A 94 19.07 -0.19 5.51
C SER A 94 20.35 0.59 5.18
N GLU A 95 21.27 0.02 4.39
CA GLU A 95 22.45 0.78 3.93
C GLU A 95 22.09 1.91 2.94
N SER A 96 20.87 1.94 2.43
CA SER A 96 20.32 2.97 1.54
C SER A 96 19.41 3.98 2.27
N LYS A 97 19.64 5.28 2.06
CA LYS A 97 18.75 6.39 2.49
C LYS A 97 17.42 6.33 1.71
N ARG A 98 16.29 6.82 2.27
CA ARG A 98 14.97 6.98 1.56
C ARG A 98 14.94 8.27 0.76
N ALA A 99 16.04 9.01 0.75
CA ALA A 99 16.27 10.02 -0.26
C ALA A 99 16.68 9.30 -1.56
N LEU A 100 15.71 9.29 -2.47
CA LEU A 100 15.66 8.42 -3.64
C LEU A 100 16.23 9.11 -4.85
N ASN A 101 17.56 9.14 -4.90
CA ASN A 101 18.27 9.58 -6.10
C ASN A 101 18.30 8.47 -7.17
N ASP A 102 17.85 7.25 -6.83
CA ASP A 102 17.71 6.11 -7.73
C ASP A 102 16.25 5.62 -7.78
N MET A 103 15.72 5.47 -8.99
CA MET A 103 14.33 5.01 -9.22
C MET A 103 14.05 3.59 -8.71
N LEU A 104 15.03 2.68 -8.71
CA LEU A 104 14.77 1.28 -8.32
C LEU A 104 14.57 1.12 -6.80
N PRO A 105 15.43 1.67 -5.92
CA PRO A 105 15.14 1.73 -4.49
C PRO A 105 13.83 2.46 -4.17
N LEU A 106 13.43 3.44 -5.00
CA LEU A 106 12.22 4.25 -4.77
C LEU A 106 10.98 3.41 -4.87
N LEU A 107 10.90 2.68 -5.97
CA LEU A 107 9.74 1.86 -6.29
C LEU A 107 9.69 0.59 -5.43
N ARG A 108 10.80 0.23 -4.79
CA ARG A 108 10.89 -0.90 -3.84
C ARG A 108 10.61 -0.52 -2.39
N ASP A 109 10.64 0.76 -2.03
CA ASP A 109 10.23 1.18 -0.68
C ASP A 109 8.72 1.01 -0.53
N THR A 110 8.32 0.11 0.36
CA THR A 110 6.93 -0.18 0.70
C THR A 110 6.61 0.11 2.16
N ALA A 111 7.50 0.79 2.88
CA ALA A 111 7.36 1.01 4.31
C ALA A 111 6.60 2.32 4.63
N GLY A 112 5.42 2.53 4.02
CA GLY A 112 4.59 3.73 4.17
C GLY A 112 4.05 3.97 5.58
N TYR A 113 3.71 2.91 6.31
CA TYR A 113 3.29 3.04 7.71
C TYR A 113 4.42 3.64 8.56
N ALA A 114 5.62 3.05 8.49
CA ALA A 114 6.78 3.54 9.21
C ALA A 114 7.20 4.95 8.76
N ALA A 115 7.08 5.26 7.47
CA ALA A 115 7.37 6.60 6.97
C ALA A 115 6.38 7.65 7.53
N THR A 116 5.09 7.34 7.50
CA THR A 116 4.05 8.21 8.07
C THR A 116 4.26 8.41 9.58
N GLN A 117 4.59 7.34 10.31
CA GLN A 117 4.93 7.41 11.73
C GLN A 117 6.10 8.36 12.00
N ALA A 118 7.17 8.26 11.21
CA ALA A 118 8.36 9.08 11.35
C ALA A 118 8.07 10.56 11.09
N ILE A 119 7.28 10.88 10.06
CA ILE A 119 6.86 12.27 9.77
C ILE A 119 6.06 12.83 10.95
N ARG A 120 5.07 12.08 11.46
CA ARG A 120 4.24 12.48 12.60
C ARG A 120 5.06 12.69 13.87
N ALA A 121 6.05 11.82 14.13
CA ALA A 121 6.98 11.95 15.25
C ALA A 121 7.87 13.19 15.09
N ALA A 122 8.41 13.42 13.89
CA ALA A 122 9.23 14.60 13.59
C ALA A 122 8.45 15.91 13.68
N ALA A 123 7.12 15.86 13.55
CA ALA A 123 6.23 16.99 13.77
C ALA A 123 6.00 17.32 15.26
N GLY A 124 6.41 16.45 16.18
CA GLY A 124 6.09 16.60 17.61
C GLY A 124 4.57 16.65 17.88
N GLY A 125 3.77 16.02 17.03
CA GLY A 125 2.30 16.08 17.10
C GLY A 125 1.67 17.32 16.45
N ASN A 126 2.47 18.26 15.91
CA ASN A 126 1.93 19.42 15.21
C ASN A 126 1.37 19.04 13.83
N ARG A 127 0.04 18.91 13.76
CA ARG A 127 -0.70 18.52 12.56
C ARG A 127 -0.57 19.54 11.42
N GLU A 128 -0.42 20.83 11.75
CA GLU A 128 -0.34 21.92 10.76
C GLU A 128 1.00 21.92 10.02
N SER A 129 2.06 21.37 10.63
CA SER A 129 3.38 21.32 10.01
C SER A 129 3.47 20.30 8.86
N TYR A 130 2.72 19.19 8.96
CA TYR A 130 2.71 18.11 7.96
C TYR A 130 1.30 17.59 7.67
N PRO A 131 0.41 18.42 7.09
CA PRO A 131 -1.02 18.12 7.00
C PRO A 131 -1.32 16.79 6.31
N ALA A 132 -0.61 16.45 5.23
CA ALA A 132 -0.85 15.20 4.50
C ALA A 132 -0.62 13.93 5.35
N ALA A 133 0.36 13.92 6.26
CA ALA A 133 0.63 12.77 7.13
C ALA A 133 -0.37 12.64 8.30
N PHE A 134 -1.09 13.72 8.61
CA PHE A 134 -2.12 13.76 9.64
C PHE A 134 -3.55 13.68 9.08
N ALA A 135 -3.72 13.74 7.76
CA ALA A 135 -5.00 13.59 7.09
C ALA A 135 -5.52 12.13 7.06
N VAL A 136 -4.66 11.17 7.36
CA VAL A 136 -5.00 9.73 7.39
C VAL A 136 -5.36 9.27 8.80
N ASP A 137 -6.27 8.29 8.88
CA ASP A 137 -6.70 7.66 10.12
C ASP A 137 -5.65 6.66 10.67
N PHE A 138 -4.55 7.24 11.12
CA PHE A 138 -3.36 6.49 11.53
C PHE A 138 -3.58 5.62 12.77
N ASP A 139 -4.50 6.02 13.65
CA ASP A 139 -4.81 5.28 14.88
C ASP A 139 -5.50 3.95 14.54
N HIS A 140 -6.20 3.90 13.41
CA HIS A 140 -6.75 2.68 12.83
C HIS A 140 -5.86 2.05 11.75
N GLY A 141 -4.58 2.43 11.68
CA GLY A 141 -3.61 1.79 10.78
C GLY A 141 -3.63 2.27 9.33
N TRP A 142 -4.41 3.30 9.00
CA TRP A 142 -4.37 3.95 7.69
C TRP A 142 -3.20 4.94 7.62
N TYR A 143 -2.37 4.84 6.59
CA TYR A 143 -1.16 5.63 6.45
C TYR A 143 -1.04 6.29 5.08
N LEU A 144 -0.16 7.29 4.97
CA LEU A 144 0.21 7.93 3.72
C LEU A 144 1.18 6.98 2.98
N PRO A 145 0.79 6.41 1.82
CA PRO A 145 1.62 5.43 1.12
C PRO A 145 2.94 6.03 0.61
N THR A 146 3.97 5.19 0.51
CA THR A 146 5.23 5.54 -0.15
C THR A 146 5.04 5.74 -1.65
N ALA A 147 6.02 6.36 -2.31
CA ALA A 147 6.06 6.44 -3.76
C ALA A 147 6.04 5.05 -4.44
N GLY A 148 6.74 4.04 -3.89
CA GLY A 148 6.66 2.67 -4.39
C GLY A 148 5.27 2.06 -4.26
N GLN A 149 4.60 2.25 -3.13
CA GLN A 149 3.21 1.83 -2.96
C GLN A 149 2.24 2.54 -3.91
N MET A 150 2.42 3.84 -4.14
CA MET A 150 1.59 4.59 -5.09
C MET A 150 1.89 4.23 -6.55
N PHE A 151 3.09 3.77 -6.87
CA PHE A 151 3.41 3.22 -8.18
C PHE A 151 2.64 1.94 -8.48
N ILE A 152 2.41 1.09 -7.46
CA ILE A 152 1.56 -0.09 -7.59
C ILE A 152 0.12 0.34 -7.92
N VAL A 153 -0.40 1.36 -7.22
CA VAL A 153 -1.74 1.93 -7.50
C VAL A 153 -1.83 2.41 -8.95
N TYR A 154 -0.85 3.18 -9.42
CA TYR A 154 -0.79 3.64 -10.81
C TYR A 154 -0.80 2.48 -11.81
N SER A 155 0.01 1.45 -11.56
CA SER A 155 0.15 0.30 -12.45
C SER A 155 -1.12 -0.58 -12.48
N LEU A 156 -1.91 -0.54 -11.40
CA LEU A 156 -3.10 -1.37 -11.24
C LEU A 156 -4.41 -0.61 -11.36
N GLU A 157 -4.37 0.69 -11.64
CA GLU A 157 -5.56 1.54 -11.80
C GLU A 157 -6.62 0.90 -12.72
N PRO A 158 -6.27 0.35 -13.90
CA PRO A 158 -7.28 -0.24 -14.79
C PRO A 158 -8.00 -1.47 -14.18
N PHE A 159 -7.35 -2.18 -13.25
CA PHE A 159 -7.90 -3.38 -12.62
C PHE A 159 -8.74 -3.04 -11.39
N ILE A 160 -8.39 -2.00 -10.65
CA ILE A 160 -9.08 -1.61 -9.41
C ILE A 160 -10.15 -0.54 -9.62
N LYS A 161 -10.15 0.17 -10.76
CA LYS A 161 -11.09 1.27 -11.04
C LYS A 161 -12.53 0.85 -10.85
N LYS A 162 -12.94 -0.25 -11.50
CA LYS A 162 -14.31 -0.76 -11.40
C LYS A 162 -14.68 -1.14 -9.97
N ALA A 163 -13.74 -1.73 -9.23
CA ALA A 163 -13.95 -2.08 -7.83
C ALA A 163 -14.14 -0.83 -6.95
N LEU A 164 -13.40 0.25 -7.20
CA LEU A 164 -13.61 1.51 -6.50
C LEU A 164 -14.99 2.09 -6.81
N GLU A 165 -15.38 2.13 -8.10
CA GLU A 165 -16.68 2.67 -8.54
C GLU A 165 -17.86 1.87 -7.99
N ASP A 166 -17.86 0.54 -8.13
CA ASP A 166 -18.94 -0.35 -7.69
C ASP A 166 -19.14 -0.29 -6.16
N ASN A 167 -18.12 0.12 -5.41
CA ASN A 167 -18.15 0.23 -3.95
C ASN A 167 -18.28 1.69 -3.45
N GLY A 168 -18.70 2.62 -4.31
CA GLY A 168 -18.98 4.02 -3.93
C GLY A 168 -17.72 4.84 -3.59
N GLY A 169 -16.58 4.39 -4.09
CA GLY A 169 -15.29 5.05 -4.00
C GLY A 169 -14.99 6.00 -5.16
N GLU A 170 -13.88 6.72 -5.04
CA GLU A 170 -13.39 7.66 -6.05
C GLU A 170 -12.37 6.96 -6.95
N VAL A 171 -12.39 7.24 -8.25
CA VAL A 171 -11.32 6.79 -9.16
C VAL A 171 -9.99 7.49 -8.86
N ILE A 172 -8.88 6.90 -9.28
CA ILE A 172 -7.56 7.51 -9.12
C ILE A 172 -7.38 8.56 -10.22
N ALA A 173 -7.42 9.85 -9.84
CA ALA A 173 -7.35 10.96 -10.77
C ALA A 173 -6.66 12.18 -10.14
N GLY A 174 -5.86 12.89 -10.93
CA GLY A 174 -5.08 14.04 -10.48
C GLY A 174 -3.80 13.63 -9.75
N SER A 175 -3.32 14.51 -8.85
CA SER A 175 -2.04 14.33 -8.17
C SER A 175 -2.23 13.97 -6.69
N TYR A 176 -1.39 13.07 -6.17
CA TYR A 176 -1.47 12.52 -4.83
C TYR A 176 -0.13 12.59 -4.10
N TRP A 177 -0.17 13.02 -2.84
CA TRP A 177 1.02 12.97 -2.01
C TRP A 177 1.42 11.54 -1.64
N THR A 178 2.72 11.32 -1.55
CA THR A 178 3.32 10.13 -0.96
C THR A 178 4.00 10.48 0.36
N SER A 179 4.32 9.52 1.22
CA SER A 179 5.14 9.72 2.41
C SER A 179 6.63 9.82 2.12
N THR A 180 7.02 9.83 0.84
CA THR A 180 8.41 9.82 0.41
C THR A 180 8.93 11.25 0.14
N PRO A 181 9.81 11.80 0.99
CA PRO A 181 10.39 13.12 0.78
C PRO A 181 11.45 13.07 -0.33
N TYR A 182 11.68 14.20 -1.00
CA TYR A 182 12.80 14.36 -1.92
C TYR A 182 13.91 15.22 -1.29
N ASN A 183 13.57 16.45 -0.88
CA ASN A 183 14.50 17.38 -0.22
C ASN A 183 13.72 18.39 0.66
N ALA A 184 14.36 19.47 1.14
CA ALA A 184 13.71 20.52 1.93
C ALA A 184 12.41 21.05 1.31
N ARG A 185 12.40 21.22 -0.02
CA ARG A 185 11.37 21.93 -0.76
C ARG A 185 10.32 21.00 -1.32
N CYS A 186 10.70 19.79 -1.72
CA CYS A 186 9.87 18.92 -2.54
C CYS A 186 9.70 17.53 -1.94
N ALA A 187 8.59 16.89 -2.30
CA ALA A 187 8.29 15.49 -2.00
C ALA A 187 7.87 14.76 -3.28
N TRP A 188 8.00 13.44 -3.27
CA TRP A 188 7.50 12.61 -4.34
C TRP A 188 5.97 12.59 -4.32
N TYR A 189 5.37 12.64 -5.49
CA TYR A 189 3.93 12.55 -5.68
C TYR A 189 3.61 11.59 -6.83
N LEU A 190 2.40 11.05 -6.81
CA LEU A 190 1.82 10.40 -7.97
C LEU A 190 1.06 11.44 -8.78
N ASP A 191 1.31 11.52 -10.08
CA ASP A 191 0.36 12.05 -11.04
C ASP A 191 -0.37 10.88 -11.72
N ALA A 192 -1.70 10.86 -11.68
CA ALA A 192 -2.48 9.75 -12.20
C ALA A 192 -2.31 9.51 -13.71
N GLN A 193 -1.87 10.52 -14.48
CA GLN A 193 -1.62 10.39 -15.92
C GLN A 193 -0.18 9.99 -16.20
N LEU A 194 0.76 10.54 -15.44
CA LEU A 194 2.17 10.44 -15.76
C LEU A 194 2.90 9.33 -14.95
N GLY A 195 2.46 9.04 -13.72
CA GLY A 195 3.15 8.16 -12.77
C GLY A 195 3.83 8.89 -11.60
N ILE A 196 4.90 8.32 -11.06
CA ILE A 196 5.62 8.87 -9.88
C ILE A 196 6.67 9.90 -10.29
N TYR A 197 6.60 11.09 -9.70
CA TYR A 197 7.54 12.19 -9.97
C TYR A 197 7.95 12.97 -8.72
N GLU A 198 9.11 13.57 -8.85
CA GLU A 198 9.59 14.74 -8.14
C GLU A 198 9.81 15.87 -9.16
N ASP A 199 9.21 17.04 -8.93
CA ASP A 199 9.48 18.24 -9.74
C ASP A 199 10.07 19.35 -8.85
N PRO A 200 11.41 19.50 -8.82
CA PRO A 200 12.05 20.54 -8.02
C PRO A 200 11.84 21.96 -8.58
N ASN A 201 11.24 22.12 -9.76
CA ASN A 201 11.03 23.39 -10.43
C ASN A 201 9.56 23.81 -10.51
N GLY A 202 8.63 23.03 -9.96
CA GLY A 202 7.21 23.30 -10.14
C GLY A 202 6.30 22.52 -9.20
N ASP A 203 5.84 21.36 -9.63
CA ASP A 203 4.69 20.69 -9.00
C ASP A 203 5.04 19.86 -7.77
N GLY A 204 6.31 19.54 -7.55
CA GLY A 204 6.76 18.78 -6.39
C GLY A 204 6.83 19.55 -5.06
N TYR A 205 6.56 20.86 -5.03
CA TYR A 205 6.71 21.67 -3.80
C TYR A 205 5.80 21.17 -2.68
N LYS A 206 6.37 20.93 -1.50
CA LYS A 206 5.68 20.41 -0.30
C LYS A 206 4.48 21.27 0.14
N THR A 207 4.44 22.55 -0.25
CA THR A 207 3.37 23.49 0.07
C THR A 207 2.16 23.41 -0.89
N LYS A 208 2.27 22.69 -2.01
CA LYS A 208 1.17 22.46 -2.96
C LYS A 208 0.07 21.60 -2.36
N GLN A 209 -1.15 21.77 -2.86
CA GLN A 209 -2.31 21.03 -2.39
C GLN A 209 -2.59 19.85 -3.32
N TYR A 210 -2.34 18.63 -2.85
CA TYR A 210 -2.63 17.39 -3.57
C TYR A 210 -3.48 16.44 -2.74
N PHE A 211 -4.11 15.48 -3.42
CA PHE A 211 -4.96 14.50 -2.76
C PHE A 211 -4.13 13.64 -1.81
N VAL A 212 -4.75 13.28 -0.69
CA VAL A 212 -4.25 12.23 0.19
C VAL A 212 -5.17 11.04 0.06
N ARG A 213 -4.63 9.89 -0.34
CA ARG A 213 -5.36 8.64 -0.36
C ARG A 213 -4.64 7.61 0.50
N ALA A 214 -5.31 7.21 1.56
CA ALA A 214 -4.71 6.36 2.55
C ALA A 214 -4.56 4.92 2.06
N MET A 215 -3.56 4.23 2.59
CA MET A 215 -3.33 2.81 2.40
C MET A 215 -3.30 2.13 3.77
N ARG A 216 -3.69 0.86 3.82
CA ARG A 216 -3.63 0.05 5.04
C ARG A 216 -3.13 -1.34 4.71
N HIS A 217 -2.36 -1.90 5.63
CA HIS A 217 -1.96 -3.31 5.55
C HIS A 217 -3.18 -4.19 5.76
N TRP A 218 -3.40 -5.13 4.85
CA TRP A 218 -4.43 -6.14 4.95
C TRP A 218 -3.81 -7.48 5.34
N GLN A 219 -4.52 -8.20 6.19
CA GLN A 219 -4.22 -9.59 6.53
C GLN A 219 -5.52 -10.37 6.37
N ALA A 220 -5.46 -11.51 5.69
CA ALA A 220 -6.56 -12.46 5.63
C ALA A 220 -6.91 -12.90 7.06
N SER A 221 -8.20 -12.95 7.37
CA SER A 221 -8.70 -13.53 8.61
C SER A 221 -8.12 -14.93 8.77
N LYS A 222 -7.63 -15.26 9.97
CA LYS A 222 -7.24 -16.64 10.27
C LYS A 222 -8.46 -17.53 9.95
N PRO A 223 -8.31 -18.62 9.19
CA PRO A 223 -9.42 -19.55 9.02
C PRO A 223 -9.82 -20.01 10.42
N ALA A 224 -11.10 -19.87 10.75
CA ALA A 224 -11.66 -20.52 11.92
C ALA A 224 -11.36 -22.01 11.79
N SER A 225 -10.45 -22.51 12.62
CA SER A 225 -10.10 -23.93 12.58
C SER A 225 -11.25 -24.66 13.27
N THR A 226 -12.12 -25.26 12.47
CA THR A 226 -13.19 -26.11 12.99
C THR A 226 -12.60 -27.49 13.22
N TYR A 227 -12.53 -27.90 14.48
CA TYR A 227 -12.15 -29.27 14.83
C TYR A 227 -13.44 -30.05 15.14
N THR A 228 -13.64 -31.17 14.46
CA THR A 228 -14.66 -32.14 14.85
C THR A 228 -14.03 -33.12 15.82
N LEU A 229 -14.44 -33.08 17.09
CA LEU A 229 -14.08 -34.10 18.06
C LEU A 229 -15.00 -35.30 17.83
N ALA A 230 -14.42 -36.37 17.27
CA ALA A 230 -15.05 -37.68 17.22
C ALA A 230 -14.69 -38.43 18.51
N PHE A 231 -15.69 -38.73 19.34
CA PHE A 231 -15.52 -39.59 20.50
C PHE A 231 -15.71 -41.03 20.05
N ASP A 232 -14.65 -41.84 20.03
CA ASP A 232 -14.70 -43.25 19.63
C ASP A 232 -15.19 -44.18 20.74
N GLY A 233 -15.47 -43.64 21.94
CA GLY A 233 -15.95 -44.39 23.08
C GLY A 233 -14.86 -45.31 23.63
N ASN A 234 -14.56 -45.24 24.92
CA ASN A 234 -13.56 -46.11 25.57
C ASN A 234 -14.05 -47.57 25.75
N GLY A 235 -15.04 -48.01 24.98
CA GLY A 235 -15.64 -49.35 25.08
C GLY A 235 -16.46 -49.62 26.35
N ALA A 236 -16.73 -48.61 27.21
CA ALA A 236 -17.37 -48.84 28.51
C ALA A 236 -18.86 -48.45 28.60
N THR A 237 -19.45 -47.84 27.57
CA THR A 237 -20.88 -47.43 27.56
C THR A 237 -21.52 -47.65 26.20
N GLU A 238 -22.69 -48.27 26.17
CA GLU A 238 -23.53 -48.35 24.97
C GLU A 238 -24.19 -46.98 24.70
N GLY A 239 -23.81 -46.34 23.59
CA GLY A 239 -24.40 -45.09 23.11
C GLY A 239 -23.50 -44.33 22.15
N ALA A 240 -24.02 -43.92 20.99
CA ALA A 240 -23.29 -43.06 20.06
C ALA A 240 -23.26 -41.62 20.60
N MET A 241 -22.08 -41.12 20.97
CA MET A 241 -21.92 -39.69 21.29
C MET A 241 -21.96 -38.87 20.00
N GLN A 242 -22.80 -37.84 19.97
CA GLN A 242 -22.86 -36.92 18.84
C GLN A 242 -21.53 -36.16 18.73
N PRO A 243 -20.94 -36.04 17.52
CA PRO A 243 -19.73 -35.25 17.32
C PRO A 243 -19.91 -33.83 17.82
N GLN A 244 -18.90 -33.29 18.50
CA GLN A 244 -18.90 -31.88 18.89
C GLN A 244 -18.05 -31.09 17.91
N THR A 245 -18.64 -30.03 17.38
CA THR A 245 -17.94 -29.03 16.57
C THR A 245 -17.41 -27.96 17.51
N VAL A 246 -16.09 -27.83 17.57
CA VAL A 246 -15.43 -26.76 18.33
C VAL A 246 -14.91 -25.71 17.36
N ASN A 247 -15.35 -24.47 17.54
CA ASN A 247 -14.79 -23.31 16.88
C ASN A 247 -13.64 -22.79 17.74
N VAL A 248 -12.41 -22.82 17.22
CA VAL A 248 -11.25 -22.24 17.91
C VAL A 248 -10.78 -21.02 17.12
N GLY A 249 -10.98 -19.83 17.70
CA GLY A 249 -10.51 -18.54 17.17
C GLY A 249 -11.26 -17.35 17.75
N GLU A 250 -10.70 -16.76 18.81
CA GLU A 250 -10.74 -15.31 19.09
C GLU A 250 -9.31 -14.78 18.93
#